data_AF-A0ABD7WV34-F1
#
_entry.id   AF-A0ABD7WV34-F1
#
_cell.length_a   1.000
_cell.length_b   1.000
_cell.length_c   1.000
_cell.angle_alpha   90.00
_cell.angle_beta   90.00
_cell.angle_gamma   90.00
#
_symmetry.space_group_name_H-M   'P 1'
#
loop_
_entity.id
_entity.type
_entity.pdbx_description
1 polymer ?
#
loop_
_entity_poly.entity_id
_entity_poly.type
_entity_poly.pdbx_seq_one_letter_code
_entity_poly.pdbx_strand_id
1 'polypeptide(L)'
;MIELSSRLDGTLFKLYELEKTLKPLGYNIGGNWDYDHGSFDYKMNDEVGYQFLRIPFTATNGELDSKGTTVQIGTPFLLSHKYQIGLDDNVHNGNVGASFNQFAEPQDADASFPEEYISLGEELIREAEEALLQ
;
A
#
# COMPACT_ATOMS: atom_id res chain seq x y z
N MET A 1 1.56 -6.69 -9.59
CA MET A 1 1.15 -6.78 -8.17
C MET A 1 1.18 -8.24 -7.78
N ILE A 2 1.61 -8.57 -6.56
CA ILE A 2 1.60 -9.96 -6.04
C ILE A 2 0.80 -9.96 -4.74
N GLU A 3 -0.34 -10.66 -4.71
CA GLU A 3 -1.13 -10.84 -3.49
C GLU A 3 -0.42 -11.76 -2.51
N LEU A 4 -0.55 -11.45 -1.22
CA LEU A 4 -0.01 -12.26 -0.13
C LEU A 4 -1.15 -12.87 0.65
N SER A 5 -1.04 -14.17 0.92
CA SER A 5 -1.92 -14.84 1.87
C SER A 5 -1.68 -14.26 3.26
N SER A 6 -2.73 -13.76 3.92
CA SER A 6 -2.64 -13.22 5.27
C SER A 6 -3.84 -13.60 6.13
N ARG A 7 -3.59 -13.84 7.42
CA ARG A 7 -4.63 -14.00 8.45
C ARG A 7 -5.37 -12.70 8.76
N LEU A 8 -4.83 -11.55 8.35
CA LEU A 8 -5.49 -10.27 8.50
C LEU A 8 -6.62 -10.08 7.47
N ASP A 9 -6.61 -10.80 6.36
CA ASP A 9 -7.60 -10.60 5.29
C ASP A 9 -9.03 -10.81 5.81
N GLY A 10 -9.88 -9.82 5.59
CA GLY A 10 -11.27 -9.79 6.02
C GLY A 10 -11.49 -9.52 7.51
N THR A 11 -10.44 -9.34 8.31
CA THR A 11 -10.55 -9.06 9.75
C THR A 11 -10.96 -7.61 10.02
N LEU A 12 -11.56 -7.37 11.19
CA LEU A 12 -12.07 -6.06 11.60
C LEU A 12 -11.22 -5.48 12.72
N PHE A 13 -10.78 -4.22 12.54
CA PHE A 13 -10.02 -3.49 13.56
C PHE A 13 -10.54 -2.07 13.73
N LYS A 14 -10.30 -1.50 14.91
CA LYS A 14 -10.36 -0.05 15.07
C LYS A 14 -9.18 0.57 14.34
N LEU A 15 -9.42 1.57 13.49
CA LEU A 15 -8.36 2.23 12.73
C LEU A 15 -7.25 2.75 13.64
N TYR A 16 -7.60 3.32 14.79
CA TYR A 16 -6.64 3.78 15.79
C TYR A 16 -5.71 2.67 16.30
N GLU A 17 -6.20 1.45 16.50
CA GLU A 17 -5.35 0.33 16.95
C GLU A 17 -4.40 -0.11 15.82
N LEU A 18 -4.87 -0.15 14.57
CA LEU A 18 -3.99 -0.41 13.42
C LEU A 18 -2.88 0.64 13.33
N GLU A 19 -3.21 1.93 13.44
CA GLU A 19 -2.21 2.99 13.39
C GLU A 19 -1.21 2.89 14.54
N LYS A 20 -1.68 2.64 15.75
CA LYS A 20 -0.83 2.54 16.94
C LYS A 20 0.14 1.36 16.86
N THR A 21 -0.28 0.26 16.24
CA THR A 21 0.53 -0.96 16.11
C THR A 21 1.44 -0.93 14.88
N LEU A 22 0.94 -0.51 13.72
CA LEU A 22 1.67 -0.60 12.45
C LEU A 22 2.62 0.58 12.21
N LYS A 23 2.29 1.80 12.66
CA LYS A 23 3.17 2.97 12.45
C LYS A 23 4.57 2.79 13.06
N PRO A 24 4.71 2.30 14.31
CA PRO A 24 6.02 2.03 14.89
C PRO A 24 6.85 0.96 14.14
N LEU A 25 6.18 0.04 13.43
CA LEU A 25 6.84 -0.97 12.60
C LEU A 25 7.32 -0.41 11.25
N GLY A 26 7.00 0.84 10.90
CA GLY A 26 7.43 1.50 9.67
C GLY A 26 6.35 1.64 8.60
N TYR A 27 5.13 1.19 8.87
CA TYR A 27 4.00 1.39 7.98
C TYR A 27 3.49 2.83 8.06
N ASN A 28 3.06 3.38 6.93
CA ASN A 28 2.43 4.69 6.88
C ASN A 28 1.13 4.60 6.09
N ILE A 29 0.13 5.42 6.43
CA ILE A 29 -1.04 5.52 5.57
C ILE A 29 -0.63 6.24 4.29
N GLY A 30 -0.74 5.54 3.16
CA GLY A 30 -0.33 6.07 1.86
C GLY A 30 -1.11 7.33 1.47
N GLY A 31 -0.53 8.16 0.61
CA GLY A 31 -1.11 9.46 0.20
C GLY A 31 -2.40 9.39 -0.64
N ASN A 32 -2.95 8.19 -0.85
CA ASN A 32 -4.14 7.94 -1.65
C ASN A 32 -5.27 7.37 -0.77
N TRP A 33 -5.47 7.96 0.40
CA TRP A 33 -6.66 7.71 1.22
C TRP A 33 -7.87 8.40 0.60
N ASP A 34 -8.97 7.67 0.50
CA ASP A 34 -10.28 8.20 0.14
C ASP A 34 -11.17 8.21 1.39
N TYR A 35 -12.38 8.73 1.25
CA TYR A 35 -13.31 8.94 2.36
C TYR A 35 -13.68 7.66 3.14
N ASP A 36 -13.68 6.51 2.47
CA ASP A 36 -14.07 5.21 3.01
C ASP A 36 -12.98 4.13 2.93
N HIS A 37 -11.83 4.39 2.32
CA HIS A 37 -10.77 3.40 2.20
C HIS A 37 -9.37 4.00 2.18
N GLY A 38 -8.38 3.18 2.51
CA GLY A 38 -6.98 3.57 2.50
C GLY A 38 -6.09 2.34 2.54
N SER A 39 -4.79 2.58 2.69
CA SER A 39 -3.83 1.48 2.86
C SER A 39 -2.68 1.87 3.77
N PHE A 40 -2.18 0.90 4.51
CA PHE A 40 -0.89 0.97 5.16
C PHE A 40 0.19 0.49 4.21
N ASP A 41 1.15 1.35 3.91
CA ASP A 41 2.26 1.08 3.02
C ASP A 41 3.57 0.99 3.81
N TYR A 42 4.32 -0.08 3.59
CA TYR A 42 5.70 -0.23 4.02
C TYR A 42 6.61 -0.10 2.80
N LYS A 43 7.49 0.91 2.78
CA LYS A 43 8.47 1.09 1.70
C LYS A 43 9.64 0.12 1.92
N MET A 44 9.82 -0.83 1.00
CA MET A 44 10.92 -1.80 1.03
C MET A 44 12.16 -1.29 0.30
N ASN A 45 11.99 -0.62 -0.84
CA ASN A 45 13.08 -0.02 -1.61
C ASN A 45 12.56 1.14 -2.50
N ASP A 46 13.43 2.08 -2.83
CA ASP A 46 13.20 3.18 -3.77
C ASP A 46 14.35 3.47 -4.77
N GLU A 47 15.40 2.64 -4.82
CA GLU A 47 16.59 2.88 -5.65
C GLU A 47 16.36 2.71 -7.17
N VAL A 48 15.64 1.68 -7.61
CA VAL A 48 15.42 1.36 -9.06
C VAL A 48 13.93 1.45 -9.44
N GLY A 49 13.14 2.05 -8.55
CA GLY A 49 11.68 2.06 -8.57
C GLY A 49 11.18 1.90 -7.14
N TYR A 50 9.88 2.10 -6.91
CA TYR A 50 9.31 1.94 -5.59
C TYR A 50 8.78 0.53 -5.37
N GLN A 51 9.22 -0.13 -4.30
CA GLN A 51 8.68 -1.40 -3.85
C GLN A 51 7.98 -1.19 -2.51
N PHE A 52 6.70 -1.56 -2.45
CA PHE A 52 5.88 -1.45 -1.25
C PHE A 52 5.21 -2.77 -0.90
N LEU A 53 5.09 -3.05 0.39
CA LEU A 53 4.05 -3.92 0.92
C LEU A 53 2.87 -3.02 1.26
N ARG A 54 1.70 -3.33 0.71
CA ARG A 54 0.47 -2.57 0.91
C ARG A 54 -0.58 -3.44 1.59
N ILE A 55 -1.15 -2.93 2.69
CA ILE A 55 -2.25 -3.54 3.43
C ILE A 55 -3.48 -2.63 3.26
N PRO A 56 -4.40 -2.96 2.35
CA PRO A 56 -5.60 -2.16 2.13
C PRO A 56 -6.61 -2.32 3.26
N PHE A 57 -7.42 -1.30 3.49
CA PHE A 57 -8.54 -1.35 4.43
C PHE A 57 -9.71 -0.48 3.96
N THR A 58 -10.91 -0.83 4.39
CA THR A 58 -12.16 -0.12 4.07
C THR A 58 -12.99 0.10 5.33
N ALA A 59 -13.53 1.30 5.52
CA ALA A 59 -14.44 1.63 6.59
C ALA A 59 -15.72 0.78 6.50
N THR A 60 -16.08 0.13 7.60
CA THR A 60 -17.31 -0.68 7.66
C THR A 60 -18.55 0.14 8.02
N ASN A 61 -18.37 1.19 8.83
CA ASN A 61 -19.43 2.06 9.31
C ASN A 61 -18.95 3.50 9.34
N GLY A 62 -19.36 4.31 8.36
CA GLY A 62 -19.05 5.74 8.31
C GLY A 62 -17.74 6.06 7.59
N GLU A 63 -17.14 7.18 7.97
CA GLU A 63 -15.95 7.77 7.33
C GLU A 63 -14.68 7.45 8.12
N LEU A 64 -13.52 7.45 7.46
CA LEU A 64 -12.23 7.23 8.14
C LEU A 64 -11.92 8.28 9.22
N ASP A 65 -12.46 9.49 9.12
CA ASP A 65 -12.21 10.60 10.08
C ASP A 65 -13.09 10.53 11.35
N SER A 66 -13.99 9.55 11.43
CA SER A 66 -14.83 9.36 12.62
C SER A 66 -14.05 8.72 13.78
N LYS A 67 -14.23 9.24 15.00
CA LYS A 67 -13.62 8.64 16.19
C LYS A 67 -14.12 7.21 16.39
N GLY A 68 -13.19 6.26 16.42
CA GLY A 68 -13.51 4.85 16.65
C GLY A 68 -14.03 4.11 15.42
N THR A 69 -13.77 4.62 14.21
CA THR A 69 -14.05 3.94 12.94
C THR A 69 -13.47 2.53 12.95
N THR A 70 -14.32 1.59 12.53
CA THR A 70 -13.94 0.18 12.35
C THR A 70 -13.70 -0.02 10.87
N VAL A 71 -12.56 -0.60 10.54
CA VAL A 71 -12.18 -0.91 9.17
C VAL A 71 -12.04 -2.41 9.01
N GLN A 72 -12.35 -2.89 7.81
CA GLN A 72 -12.07 -4.24 7.36
C GLN A 72 -10.77 -4.22 6.58
N ILE A 73 -9.84 -5.09 6.94
CA ILE A 73 -8.60 -5.31 6.19
C ILE A 73 -8.95 -6.08 4.91
N GLY A 74 -8.38 -5.66 3.79
CA GLY A 74 -8.40 -6.42 2.55
C GLY A 74 -7.10 -7.21 2.33
N THR A 75 -7.04 -7.93 1.22
CA THR A 75 -5.89 -8.77 0.87
C THR A 75 -4.60 -7.93 0.73
N PRO A 76 -3.56 -8.19 1.54
CA PRO A 76 -2.27 -7.52 1.39
C PRO A 76 -1.58 -7.88 0.08
N PHE A 77 -0.77 -6.98 -0.47
CA PHE A 77 -0.06 -7.23 -1.71
C PHE A 77 1.24 -6.44 -1.84
N LEU A 78 2.13 -6.96 -2.68
CA LEU A 78 3.36 -6.32 -3.09
C LEU A 78 3.12 -5.49 -4.36
N LEU A 79 3.51 -4.22 -4.29
CA LEU A 79 3.38 -3.25 -5.37
C LEU A 79 4.78 -2.78 -5.78
N SER A 80 5.10 -2.95 -7.06
CA SER A 80 6.32 -2.37 -7.66
C SER A 80 5.91 -1.33 -8.69
N HIS A 81 6.45 -0.12 -8.53
CA HIS A 81 6.30 0.97 -9.47
C HIS A 81 7.67 1.31 -10.05
N LYS A 82 7.93 0.94 -11.31
CA LYS A 82 9.11 1.40 -12.03
C LYS A 82 8.87 2.86 -12.44
N TYR A 83 9.86 3.73 -12.24
CA TYR A 83 9.82 5.08 -12.80
C TYR A 83 9.59 4.98 -14.31
N GLN A 84 8.52 5.59 -14.82
CA GLN A 84 8.35 5.78 -16.26
C GLN A 84 9.32 6.88 -16.71
N ILE A 85 10.57 6.53 -16.97
CA ILE A 85 11.53 7.39 -17.65
C ILE A 85 11.13 7.39 -19.13
N GLY A 86 10.21 8.27 -19.55
CA GLY A 86 9.76 8.25 -20.95
C GLY A 86 8.74 9.27 -21.45
N LEU A 87 8.23 10.20 -20.63
CA LEU A 87 7.29 11.23 -21.10
C LEU A 87 7.75 12.68 -20.89
N ASP A 88 8.96 12.91 -20.37
CA ASP A 88 9.43 14.27 -20.03
C ASP A 88 10.80 14.64 -20.62
N ASP A 89 11.11 14.18 -21.83
CA ASP A 89 12.24 14.77 -22.59
C ASP A 89 11.78 15.77 -23.67
N ASN A 90 10.48 16.12 -23.72
CA ASN A 90 9.94 17.08 -24.69
C ASN A 90 8.84 18.02 -24.16
N VAL A 91 8.75 18.31 -22.86
CA VAL A 91 7.84 19.37 -22.38
C VAL A 91 8.61 20.67 -22.18
N HIS A 92 9.05 21.24 -23.30
CA HIS A 92 9.29 22.68 -23.35
C HIS A 92 7.95 23.39 -23.11
N ASN A 93 7.90 24.22 -22.06
CA ASN A 93 6.90 25.28 -21.85
C ASN A 93 5.42 24.90 -22.00
N GLY A 94 4.74 24.66 -20.88
CA GLY A 94 3.29 24.83 -20.86
C GLY A 94 2.63 24.22 -19.64
N ASN A 95 2.03 25.08 -18.80
CA ASN A 95 1.12 24.70 -17.73
C ASN A 95 0.12 23.61 -18.17
N VAL A 96 0.23 22.39 -17.65
CA VAL A 96 -0.90 21.46 -17.60
C VAL A 96 -0.76 20.60 -16.35
N GLY A 97 -1.74 20.70 -15.45
CA GLY A 97 -1.89 19.77 -14.35
C GLY A 97 -2.09 18.36 -14.91
N ALA A 98 -1.05 17.55 -14.87
CA ALA A 98 -1.16 16.13 -15.05
C ALA A 98 -1.62 15.56 -13.69
N SER A 99 -2.93 15.35 -13.56
CA SER A 99 -3.46 14.39 -12.61
C SER A 99 -2.91 13.01 -13.01
N PHE A 100 -1.72 12.70 -12.51
CA PHE A 100 -1.02 11.47 -12.85
C PHE A 100 -1.85 10.29 -12.38
N ASN A 101 -2.17 9.40 -13.31
CA ASN A 101 -2.79 8.11 -13.06
C ASN A 101 -1.71 7.17 -12.47
N GLN A 102 -1.24 7.48 -11.25
CA GLN A 102 -0.08 6.83 -10.61
C GLN A 102 -0.32 5.37 -10.22
N PHE A 103 -1.54 4.86 -10.45
CA PHE A 103 -2.00 3.53 -10.08
C PHE A 103 -2.54 2.72 -11.27
N ALA A 104 -2.20 3.10 -12.50
CA ALA A 104 -2.47 2.22 -13.64
C ALA A 104 -1.78 0.86 -13.39
N GLU A 105 -2.55 -0.23 -13.46
CA GLU A 105 -2.02 -1.59 -13.38
C GLU A 105 -0.84 -1.75 -14.35
N PRO A 106 0.26 -2.41 -13.94
CA PRO A 106 1.38 -2.62 -14.84
C PRO A 106 0.86 -3.35 -16.08
N GLN A 107 1.00 -2.70 -17.24
CA GLN A 107 0.58 -3.21 -18.56
C GLN A 107 1.33 -4.51 -18.93
N ASP A 108 2.38 -4.84 -18.17
CA ASP A 108 3.19 -6.04 -18.30
C ASP A 108 3.18 -6.79 -16.95
N ALA A 109 2.46 -7.91 -16.89
CA ALA A 109 2.45 -8.80 -15.72
C ALA A 109 3.83 -9.41 -15.43
N ASP A 110 4.75 -9.35 -16.41
CA ASP A 110 6.12 -9.86 -16.35
C ASP A 110 7.17 -8.81 -15.99
N ALA A 111 6.76 -7.61 -15.53
CA ALA A 111 7.67 -6.76 -14.75
C ALA A 111 7.94 -7.43 -13.39
N SER A 112 8.76 -8.49 -13.41
CA SER A 112 9.10 -9.35 -12.29
C SER A 112 9.44 -8.53 -11.06
N PHE A 113 8.62 -8.68 -10.01
CA PHE A 113 8.97 -8.18 -8.69
C PHE A 113 10.26 -8.89 -8.26
N PRO A 114 11.31 -8.18 -7.78
CA PRO A 114 12.55 -8.85 -7.41
C PRO A 114 12.29 -9.89 -6.32
N GLU A 115 12.71 -11.15 -6.53
CA GLU A 115 12.43 -12.27 -5.61
C GLU A 115 12.89 -12.00 -4.17
N GLU A 116 13.98 -11.24 -4.02
CA GLU A 116 14.51 -10.78 -2.73
C GLU A 116 13.47 -10.01 -1.91
N TYR A 117 12.61 -9.22 -2.56
CA TYR A 117 11.57 -8.45 -1.89
C TYR A 117 10.27 -9.23 -1.68
N ILE A 118 10.07 -10.36 -2.39
CA ILE A 118 8.92 -11.24 -2.15
C ILE A 118 9.04 -11.86 -0.77
N SER A 119 10.20 -12.47 -0.49
CA SER A 119 10.50 -13.08 0.82
C SER A 119 10.38 -12.05 1.95
N LEU A 120 10.89 -10.83 1.73
CA LEU A 120 10.77 -9.74 2.69
C LEU A 120 9.31 -9.34 2.93
N GLY A 121 8.50 -9.24 1.87
CA GLY A 121 7.07 -8.96 1.98
C GLY A 121 6.31 -10.00 2.81
N GLU A 122 6.62 -11.29 2.62
CA GLU A 122 6.06 -12.39 3.40
C GLU A 122 6.50 -12.37 4.88
N GLU A 123 7.72 -11.93 5.17
CA GLU A 123 8.20 -11.75 6.54
C GLU A 123 7.49 -10.57 7.22
N LEU A 124 7.40 -9.42 6.54
CA LEU A 124 6.76 -8.22 7.05
C LEU A 124 5.25 -8.43 7.33
N ILE A 125 4.54 -9.19 6.49
CA ILE A 125 3.12 -9.48 6.76
C ILE A 125 2.95 -10.43 7.95
N ARG A 126 3.88 -11.37 8.16
CA ARG A 126 3.88 -12.25 9.34
C ARG A 126 4.13 -11.45 10.62
N GLU A 127 5.07 -10.50 10.60
CA GLU A 127 5.31 -9.60 11.72
C GLU A 127 4.07 -8.74 12.04
N ALA A 128 3.42 -8.18 11.01
CA ALA A 128 2.18 -7.42 11.19
C ALA A 128 1.06 -8.27 11.79
N GLU A 129 0.91 -9.52 11.35
CA GLU A 129 -0.05 -10.47 11.93
C GLU A 129 0.25 -10.75 13.41
N GLU A 130 1.51 -11.02 13.75
CA GLU A 130 1.93 -11.29 15.12
C GLU A 130 1.75 -10.07 16.03
N ALA A 131 1.86 -8.86 15.50
CA ALA A 131 1.63 -7.64 16.27
C ALA A 131 0.12 -7.35 16.49
N LEU A 132 -0.73 -7.70 15.53
CA LEU A 132 -2.16 -7.36 15.54
C LEU A 132 -3.07 -8.45 16.12
N LEU A 133 -2.69 -9.72 16.06
CA LEU A 133 -3.52 -10.87 16.43
C LEU A 133 -3.14 -11.50 17.78
N GLN A 134 -2.48 -10.75 18.68
CA GLN A 134 -2.08 -11.23 20.00
C GLN A 134 -3.26 -11.54 20.94
#